data_AF-A0A953W2L9-F1
#
_entry.id   AF-A0A953W2L9-F1
#
_cell.length_a   1.000
_cell.length_b   1.000
_cell.length_c   1.000
_cell.angle_alpha   90.00
_cell.angle_beta   90.00
_cell.angle_gamma   90.00
#
_symmetry.space_group_name_H-M   'P 1'
#
loop_
_entity.id
_entity.type
_entity.pdbx_description
1 polymer ?
#
loop_
_entity_poly.entity_id
_entity_poly.type
_entity_poly.pdbx_seq_one_letter_code
_entity_poly.pdbx_strand_id
1 'polypeptide(L)' 'MKEKWTPAGWRFKPAKHIPTDYADGEHLARVEQQLRSYPPLVFAGE' A
#
# COMPACT_ATOMS: atom_id res chain seq x y z
N MET A 1 9.18 -20.71 10.72
CA MET A 1 7.72 -20.47 10.70
C MET A 1 7.38 -19.70 9.43
N LYS A 2 6.28 -20.01 8.73
CA LYS A 2 5.82 -19.17 7.60
C LYS A 2 5.29 -17.86 8.17
N GLU A 3 5.84 -16.73 7.73
CA GLU A 3 5.27 -15.41 8.02
C GLU A 3 3.84 -15.35 7.45
N LYS A 4 2.87 -14.93 8.26
CA LYS A 4 1.50 -14.71 7.79
C LYS A 4 1.51 -13.49 6.85
N TRP A 5 0.95 -13.66 5.66
CA TRP A 5 0.87 -12.57 4.69
C TRP A 5 -0.05 -11.46 5.21
N THR A 6 0.37 -10.21 5.01
CA THR A 6 -0.43 -9.02 5.25
C THR A 6 -0.31 -8.08 4.05
N PRO A 7 -1.33 -7.23 3.77
CA PRO A 7 -1.25 -6.25 2.69
C PRO A 7 -0.11 -5.24 2.84
N ALA A 8 0.41 -5.02 4.06
CA ALA A 8 1.57 -4.16 4.28
C ALA A 8 2.91 -4.91 4.15
N GLY A 9 2.90 -6.24 4.29
CA GLY A 9 4.11 -7.07 4.36
C GLY A 9 5.01 -7.02 3.12
N TRP A 10 4.45 -6.70 1.95
CA TRP A 10 5.23 -6.55 0.71
C TRP A 10 6.24 -5.40 0.79
N ARG A 11 5.99 -4.37 1.61
CA ARG A 11 6.88 -3.20 1.76
C ARG A 11 8.25 -3.55 2.33
N PHE A 12 8.35 -4.69 3.02
CA PHE A 12 9.61 -5.20 3.57
C PHE A 12 10.38 -6.10 2.59
N LYS A 13 9.88 -6.25 1.36
CA LYS A 13 10.52 -7.03 0.29
C LYS A 13 11.08 -6.07 -0.78
N PRO A 14 12.11 -6.47 -1.53
CA PRO A 14 12.69 -5.60 -2.57
C PRO A 14 11.68 -5.30 -3.68
N ALA A 15 11.46 -4.01 -3.96
CA ALA A 15 10.60 -3.51 -5.04
C ALA A 15 11.40 -2.61 -5.97
N LYS A 16 11.50 -2.97 -7.27
CA LYS A 16 12.40 -2.32 -8.23
C LYS A 16 11.84 -1.05 -8.88
N HIS A 17 10.53 -0.93 -8.97
CA HIS A 17 9.85 0.12 -9.74
C HIS A 17 8.97 1.02 -8.86
N ILE A 18 9.29 1.09 -7.57
CA ILE A 18 8.63 2.02 -6.64
C ILE A 18 9.60 3.17 -6.38
N PRO A 19 9.18 4.43 -6.55
CA PRO A 19 10.00 5.57 -6.18
C PRO A 19 10.41 5.49 -4.71
N THR A 20 11.72 5.58 -4.44
CA THR A 20 12.25 5.68 -3.07
C THR A 20 12.35 7.14 -2.60
N ASP A 21 12.20 8.08 -3.52
CA ASP A 21 12.45 9.52 -3.32
C ASP A 21 11.15 10.33 -3.45
N TYR A 22 10.08 9.87 -2.79
CA TYR A 22 8.90 10.72 -2.67
C TYR A 22 9.28 11.94 -1.83
N ALA A 23 9.20 13.14 -2.42
CA ALA A 23 9.67 14.38 -1.81
C ALA A 23 9.00 14.71 -0.46
N ASP A 24 7.77 14.24 -0.24
CA ASP A 24 7.02 14.45 0.99
C ASP A 24 6.36 13.14 1.46
N GLY A 25 6.97 12.51 2.46
CA GLY A 25 6.48 11.27 3.06
C GLY A 25 5.18 11.44 3.85
N GLU A 26 4.94 12.62 4.43
CA GLU A 26 3.68 12.90 5.14
C GLU A 26 2.52 13.05 4.14
N HIS A 27 2.76 13.75 3.03
CA HIS A 27 1.77 13.87 1.95
C HIS A 27 1.42 12.48 1.40
N LEU A 28 2.41 11.63 1.14
CA LEU A 28 2.19 10.26 0.71
C LEU A 28 1.28 9.51 1.69
N ALA A 29 1.58 9.57 3.00
CA ALA A 29 0.77 8.91 4.02
C ALA A 29 -0.67 9.42 4.06
N ARG A 30 -0.89 10.74 3.89
CA ARG A 30 -2.23 11.35 3.84
C ARG A 30 -3.03 10.85 2.63
N VAL A 31 -2.41 10.77 1.46
CA VAL A 31 -3.06 10.25 0.24
C VAL A 31 -3.42 8.77 0.40
N GLU A 32 -2.52 7.96 0.95
CA GLU A 32 -2.79 6.54 1.21
C GLU A 32 -3.96 6.33 2.19
N GLN A 33 -4.06 7.16 3.22
CA GLN A 33 -5.20 7.14 4.16
C GLN A 33 -6.50 7.52 3.47
N GLN A 34 -6.48 8.56 2.62
CA GLN A 34 -7.66 8.98 1.88
C GLN A 34 -8.16 7.88 0.93
N LEU A 35 -7.27 7.29 0.12
CA LEU A 35 -7.63 6.22 -0.81
C LEU A 35 -8.23 5.00 -0.12
N ARG A 36 -7.74 4.67 1.09
CA ARG A 36 -8.28 3.57 1.92
C ARG A 36 -9.71 3.82 2.41
N SER A 37 -10.14 5.07 2.48
CA SER A 37 -11.50 5.43 2.93
C SER A 37 -12.56 5.29 1.83
N TYR A 38 -12.15 5.21 0.57
CA TYR A 38 -13.06 5.11 -0.57
C TYR A 38 -13.62 3.69 -0.76
N PRO A 39 -14.84 3.57 -1.33
CA PRO A 39 -15.40 2.27 -1.67
C PRO A 39 -14.51 1.54 -2.68
N PRO A 40 -14.47 0.20 -2.63
CA PRO A 40 -13.68 -0.57 -3.58
C PRO A 40 -14.28 -0.48 -4.99
N LEU A 41 -13.42 -0.58 -6.01
CA LEU A 41 -13.86 -0.53 -7.42
C LEU A 41 -14.57 -1.81 -7.87
N VAL A 42 -14.30 -2.93 -7.19
CA VAL A 42 -14.87 -4.25 -7.45
C VAL A 42 -15.25 -4.89 -6.12
N PHE A 43 -16.25 -5.77 -6.13
CA PHE A 43 -16.65 -6.51 -4.94
C PHE A 43 -16.06 -7.92 -4.96
N ALA A 44 -15.83 -8.50 -3.78
CA ALA A 44 -15.18 -9.81 -3.65
C ALA A 44 -16.01 -11.01 -4.17
N GLY A 45 -17.15 -10.77 -4.80
CA GLY A 45 -18.05 -11.80 -5.34
C GLY A 45 -18.37 -11.65 -6.83
N GLU A 46 -17.60 -10.85 -7.58
CA GLU A 46 -17.65 -10.82 -9.06
C GLU A 46 -17.04 -12.07 -9.70
#